data_AF-A0A8T4UXY8-F1
#
_entry.id   AF-A0A8T4UXY8-F1
#
_cell.length_a   1.000
_cell.length_b   1.000
_cell.length_c   1.000
_cell.angle_alpha   90.00
_cell.angle_beta   90.00
_cell.angle_gamma   90.00
#
_symmetry.space_group_name_H-M   'P 1'
#
loop_
_entity.id
_entity.type
_entity.pdbx_description
1 polymer ?
#
loop_
_entity_poly.entity_id
_entity_poly.type
_entity_poly.pdbx_seq_one_letter_code
_entity_poly.pdbx_strand_id
1 'polypeptide(L)'
;METGQVCYKIAGRDAGGCCVILEVIDKNYVTIDGETRRKKCNIKHLEPINVKIKADKNTSKEEILKLLEKQELIKIKKQKIIKNANSKTKSGKKS
;
A
#
# COMPACT_ATOMS: atom_id res chain seq x y z
N MET A 1 7.70 -6.93 -10.33
CA MET A 1 6.38 -6.92 -9.66
C MET A 1 5.51 -7.95 -10.33
N GLU A 2 4.73 -8.65 -9.53
CA GLU A 2 3.91 -9.79 -9.97
C GLU A 2 2.54 -9.74 -9.31
N THR A 3 1.58 -10.51 -9.85
CA THR A 3 0.23 -10.60 -9.29
C THR A 3 0.25 -11.16 -7.87
N GLY A 4 -0.61 -10.62 -7.03
CA GLY A 4 -0.68 -10.95 -5.60
C GLY A 4 0.39 -10.30 -4.72
N GLN A 5 1.35 -9.57 -5.29
CA GLN A 5 2.38 -8.89 -4.49
C GLN A 5 1.80 -7.68 -3.76
N VAL A 6 2.08 -7.57 -2.46
CA VAL A 6 1.65 -6.42 -1.65
C VAL A 6 2.65 -5.28 -1.78
N CYS A 7 2.13 -4.07 -1.91
CA CYS A 7 2.90 -2.85 -2.13
C CYS A 7 2.35 -1.71 -1.27
N TYR A 8 3.21 -0.75 -0.96
CA TYR A 8 2.79 0.56 -0.48
C TYR A 8 2.85 1.58 -1.58
N LYS A 9 1.81 2.42 -1.64
CA LYS A 9 1.84 3.59 -2.52
C LYS A 9 2.61 4.72 -1.84
N ILE A 10 3.72 5.12 -2.44
CA ILE A 10 4.60 6.17 -1.89
C ILE A 10 4.17 7.58 -2.28
N ALA A 11 3.45 7.74 -3.41
CA ALA A 11 3.13 9.06 -3.97
C ALA A 11 1.68 9.19 -4.47
N GLY A 12 1.16 10.42 -4.48
CA GLY A 12 -0.17 10.81 -4.98
C GLY A 12 -1.29 10.78 -3.94
N ARG A 13 -2.55 10.88 -4.38
CA ARG A 13 -3.71 11.04 -3.49
C ARG A 13 -3.90 9.92 -2.46
N ASP A 14 -3.64 8.68 -2.86
CA ASP A 14 -3.66 7.50 -1.98
C ASP A 14 -2.27 7.13 -1.45
N ALA A 15 -1.33 8.10 -1.38
CA ALA A 15 -0.03 7.87 -0.74
C ALA A 15 -0.24 7.46 0.71
N GLY A 16 0.55 6.50 1.18
CA GLY A 16 0.34 5.94 2.50
C GLY A 16 -0.73 4.84 2.53
N GLY A 17 -1.38 4.48 1.43
CA GLY A 17 -2.24 3.28 1.39
C GLY A 17 -1.45 1.98 1.17
N CYS A 18 -1.94 0.89 1.76
CA CYS A 18 -1.54 -0.49 1.46
C CYS A 18 -2.37 -1.01 0.28
N CYS A 19 -1.72 -1.62 -0.71
CA CYS A 19 -2.38 -2.09 -1.92
C CYS A 19 -1.74 -3.38 -2.44
N VAL A 20 -2.48 -4.09 -3.28
CA VAL A 20 -2.09 -5.38 -3.85
C VAL A 20 -2.18 -5.27 -5.36
N ILE A 21 -1.24 -5.90 -6.05
CA ILE A 21 -1.23 -5.98 -7.51
C ILE A 21 -2.20 -7.07 -7.96
N LEU A 22 -3.25 -6.69 -8.68
CA LEU A 22 -4.23 -7.62 -9.25
C LEU A 22 -3.80 -8.11 -10.63
N GLU A 23 -3.14 -7.24 -11.39
CA GLU A 23 -2.69 -7.51 -12.75
C GLU A 23 -1.46 -6.66 -13.09
N VAL A 24 -0.52 -7.27 -13.81
CA VAL A 24 0.53 -6.54 -14.51
C VAL A 24 0.06 -6.29 -15.94
N ILE A 25 -0.17 -5.03 -16.30
CA ILE A 25 -0.63 -4.66 -17.65
C ILE A 25 0.58 -4.54 -18.57
N ASP A 26 1.59 -3.79 -18.10
CA ASP A 26 2.80 -3.45 -18.86
C ASP A 26 4.02 -3.54 -17.94
N LYS A 27 5.23 -3.40 -18.51
CA LYS A 27 6.48 -3.30 -17.74
C LYS A 27 6.52 -2.14 -16.74
N ASN A 28 5.69 -1.11 -16.97
CA ASN A 28 5.67 0.11 -16.15
C ASN A 28 4.36 0.28 -15.37
N TYR A 29 3.30 -0.45 -15.73
CA TYR A 29 1.98 -0.22 -15.20
C TYR A 29 1.32 -1.49 -14.68
N VAL A 30 0.68 -1.34 -13.53
CA VAL A 30 -0.03 -2.41 -12.82
C VAL A 30 -1.40 -1.92 -12.38
N THR A 31 -2.35 -2.84 -12.31
CA THR A 31 -3.65 -2.60 -11.65
C THR A 31 -3.52 -2.93 -10.19
N ILE A 32 -3.76 -1.93 -9.33
CA ILE A 32 -3.71 -2.09 -7.87
C ILE A 32 -5.11 -1.97 -7.27
N ASP A 33 -5.32 -2.62 -6.13
CA ASP A 33 -6.52 -2.46 -5.29
C ASP A 33 -6.21 -2.77 -3.80
N GLY A 34 -7.10 -2.38 -2.89
CA GLY A 34 -6.93 -2.55 -1.44
C GLY A 34 -7.45 -1.37 -0.64
N GLU A 35 -6.62 -0.78 0.23
CA GLU A 35 -6.97 0.50 0.88
C GLU A 35 -7.05 1.64 -0.16
N THR A 36 -6.21 1.57 -1.18
CA THR A 36 -6.25 2.48 -2.32
C THR A 36 -7.39 2.11 -3.26
N ARG A 37 -7.94 3.09 -4.00
CA ARG A 37 -8.95 2.83 -5.03
C ARG A 37 -8.39 1.93 -6.14
N ARG A 38 -9.22 1.01 -6.67
CA ARG A 38 -8.88 0.18 -7.82
C ARG A 38 -8.54 1.06 -9.03
N LYS A 39 -7.27 1.05 -9.47
CA LYS A 39 -6.82 1.83 -10.63
C LYS A 39 -5.52 1.31 -11.23
N LYS A 40 -5.25 1.73 -12.47
CA LYS A 40 -3.92 1.62 -13.09
C LYS A 40 -2.95 2.58 -12.38
N CYS A 41 -1.80 2.07 -11.97
CA CYS A 41 -0.73 2.85 -11.34
C CYS A 41 0.62 2.50 -11.96
N ASN A 42 1.51 3.49 -11.97
CA ASN A 42 2.88 3.28 -12.40
C ASN A 42 3.68 2.61 -11.26
N ILE A 43 4.48 1.60 -11.62
CA ILE A 43 5.33 0.84 -10.71
C ILE A 43 6.32 1.74 -9.96
N LYS A 44 6.76 2.84 -10.58
CA LYS A 44 7.66 3.83 -9.93
C LYS A 44 7.08 4.47 -8.67
N HIS A 45 5.76 4.42 -8.46
CA HIS A 45 5.08 4.97 -7.28
C HIS A 45 4.69 3.91 -6.26
N LEU A 46 5.17 2.68 -6.44
CA LEU A 46 4.86 1.54 -5.60
C LEU A 46 6.16 1.01 -5.00
N GLU A 47 6.15 0.82 -3.70
CA GLU A 47 7.23 0.17 -2.96
C GLU A 47 6.76 -1.26 -2.63
N PRO A 48 7.32 -2.29 -3.27
CA PRO A 48 6.92 -3.67 -3.03
C PRO A 48 7.38 -4.12 -1.64
N ILE A 49 6.54 -4.92 -1.00
CA ILE A 49 6.84 -5.55 0.29
C ILE A 49 7.16 -7.02 0.02
N ASN A 50 7.96 -7.64 0.88
CA ASN A 50 8.29 -9.07 0.80
C ASN A 50 7.13 -9.96 1.30
N VAL A 51 5.89 -9.59 0.97
CA VAL A 51 4.67 -10.34 1.27
C VAL A 51 3.86 -10.49 -0.01
N LYS A 52 3.35 -11.70 -0.21
CA LYS A 52 2.54 -12.08 -1.36
C LYS A 52 1.27 -12.73 -0.87
N ILE A 53 0.15 -12.31 -1.43
CA ILE A 53 -1.17 -12.89 -1.17
C ILE A 53 -1.74 -13.42 -2.49
N LYS A 54 -2.63 -14.40 -2.43
CA LYS A 54 -3.38 -14.81 -3.64
C LYS A 54 -4.52 -13.82 -3.86
N ALA A 55 -4.34 -12.93 -4.83
CA ALA A 55 -5.36 -11.99 -5.27
C ALA A 55 -5.20 -11.75 -6.77
N ASP A 56 -6.34 -11.73 -7.46
CA ASP A 56 -6.43 -11.59 -8.91
C ASP A 56 -7.50 -10.53 -9.26
N LYS A 57 -7.67 -10.22 -10.54
CA LYS A 57 -8.63 -9.20 -11.01
C LYS A 57 -10.07 -9.43 -10.55
N ASN A 58 -10.44 -10.70 -10.37
CA ASN A 58 -11.79 -11.12 -9.95
C ASN A 58 -12.00 -11.04 -8.43
N THR A 59 -10.93 -10.89 -7.65
CA THR A 59 -11.03 -10.80 -6.20
C THR A 59 -11.75 -9.51 -5.83
N SER A 60 -12.71 -9.60 -4.91
CA SER A 60 -13.48 -8.44 -4.47
C SER A 60 -12.66 -7.58 -3.51
N LYS A 61 -12.93 -6.27 -3.48
CA LYS A 61 -12.21 -5.33 -2.62
C LYS A 61 -12.25 -5.74 -1.14
N GLU A 62 -13.38 -6.26 -0.68
CA GLU A 62 -13.58 -6.73 0.69
C GLU A 62 -12.68 -7.91 1.06
N GLU A 63 -12.48 -8.86 0.15
CA GLU A 63 -11.58 -9.99 0.37
C GLU A 63 -10.13 -9.53 0.44
N ILE A 64 -9.74 -8.59 -0.42
CA ILE A 64 -8.39 -8.01 -0.43
C ILE A 64 -8.11 -7.32 0.91
N LEU A 65 -9.06 -6.54 1.43
CA LEU A 65 -8.95 -5.90 2.74
C LEU A 65 -8.79 -6.94 3.85
N LYS A 66 -9.61 -7.99 3.87
CA LYS A 66 -9.49 -9.09 4.85
C LYS A 66 -8.13 -9.80 4.77
N LEU A 67 -7.62 -10.04 3.57
CA LEU A 67 -6.30 -10.66 3.38
C LEU A 67 -5.16 -9.76 3.88
N LEU A 68 -5.26 -8.46 3.60
CA LEU A 68 -4.29 -7.45 4.09
C LEU A 68 -4.33 -7.30 5.61
N GLU A 69 -5.51 -7.38 6.22
CA GLU A 69 -5.68 -7.37 7.69
C GLU A 69 -5.08 -8.62 8.34
N LYS A 70 -5.33 -9.80 7.75
CA LYS A 70 -4.76 -11.08 8.22
C LYS A 70 -3.23 -11.10 8.21
N GLN A 71 -2.61 -10.40 7.26
CA GLN A 71 -1.15 -10.28 7.17
C GLN A 71 -0.58 -9.19 8.09
N GLU A 72 -1.42 -8.52 8.90
CA GLU A 72 -1.07 -7.42 9.81
C GLU A 72 -0.33 -6.22 9.16
N LEU A 73 -0.25 -6.19 7.83
CA LEU A 73 0.45 -5.15 7.07
C LEU A 73 -0.18 -3.76 7.25
N ILE A 74 -1.48 -3.73 7.55
CA ILE A 74 -2.22 -2.50 7.87
C ILE A 74 -1.82 -1.97 9.26
N LYS A 75 -1.51 -2.85 10.23
CA LYS A 75 -1.14 -2.47 11.60
C LYS A 75 0.24 -1.84 11.66
N ILE A 76 1.20 -2.34 10.89
CA ILE A 76 2.59 -1.82 10.85
C ILE A 76 2.60 -0.34 10.43
N LYS A 77 1.76 0.03 9.46
CA LYS A 77 1.69 1.41 8.95
C LYS A 77 1.01 2.37 9.92
N LYS A 78 -0.09 1.96 10.56
CA LYS A 78 -0.73 2.74 11.63
C LYS A 78 0.29 3.05 12.74
N GLN A 79 1.06 2.06 13.18
CA GLN A 79 2.07 2.26 14.22
C GLN A 79 3.22 3.20 13.78
N LYS A 80 3.71 3.09 12.54
CA LYS A 80 4.73 4.01 12.00
C LYS A 80 4.22 5.44 11.85
N ILE A 81 2.98 5.64 11.40
CA ILE A 81 2.36 6.97 11.28
C ILE A 81 2.18 7.59 12.67
N ILE A 82 1.69 6.84 13.66
CA ILE A 82 1.54 7.31 15.05
C ILE A 82 2.90 7.67 15.67
N LYS A 83 3.94 6.86 15.43
CA LYS A 83 5.31 7.15 15.90
C LYS A 83 5.92 8.39 15.22
N ASN A 84 5.72 8.57 13.92
CA ASN A 84 6.20 9.77 13.20
C ASN A 84 5.39 11.04 13.51
N ALA A 85 4.11 10.92 13.89
CA ALA A 85 3.33 12.05 14.38
C ALA A 85 3.81 12.51 15.77
N ASN A 86 4.18 11.56 16.65
CA ASN A 86 4.71 11.87 17.97
C ASN A 86 6.18 12.35 17.99
N SER A 87 6.95 12.20 16.90
CA SER A 87 8.32 12.73 16.80
C SER A 87 8.38 14.17 16.28
N LYS A 88 7.29 14.73 15.73
CA LYS A 88 7.24 16.11 15.21
C LYS A 88 6.98 17.20 16.26
N THR A 89 6.84 16.88 17.55
CA THR A 89 6.56 17.87 18.60
C THR A 89 7.77 18.30 19.45
N LYS A 90 9.01 17.90 19.10
CA LYS A 90 10.23 18.38 19.78
C LYS A 90 11.30 18.91 18.80
N SER A 91 10.99 19.99 18.10
CA SER A 91 11.97 20.99 17.60
C SER A 91 11.19 22.15 16.95
N GLY A 92 11.27 23.41 17.37
CA GLY A 92 12.15 24.04 18.33
C GLY A 92 11.54 25.30 18.94
N LYS A 93 12.07 25.63 20.12
CA LYS A 93 12.07 26.95 20.74
C LYS A 93 13.27 27.72 20.17
N LYS A 94 13.15 29.06 20.03
CA LYS A 94 14.08 30.09 19.46
C LYS A 94 13.63 30.55 18.06
N SER A 95 13.45 31.84 17.77
CA SER A 95 13.94 33.07 18.39
C SER A 95 12.91 34.19 18.29
#